data_AF-A0AAI8N1Y4-F1
#
_entry.id   AF-A0AAI8N1Y4-F1
#
_cell.length_a   1.000
_cell.length_b   1.000
_cell.length_c   1.000
_cell.angle_alpha   90.00
_cell.angle_beta   90.00
_cell.angle_gamma   90.00
#
_symmetry.space_group_name_H-M   'P 1'
#
loop_
_entity.id
_entity.type
_entity.pdbx_description
1 polymer ?
#
loop_
_entity_poly.entity_id
_entity_poly.type
_entity_poly.pdbx_seq_one_letter_code
_entity_poly.pdbx_strand_id
1 'polypeptide(L)'
;MEEKDLAKLIEQYRLTGSQQALEAVRGACWPVIESLISELGEDSADVLREKGRDRFPFIIGKYQTAAGLSLETFLRNTYRFYFQQIIKGEA
;
A
#
# COMPACT_ATOMS: atom_id res chain seq x y z
N MET A 1 7.49 -11.20 8.08
CA MET A 1 6.14 -11.80 8.03
C MET A 1 5.96 -12.37 6.64
N GLU A 2 5.44 -13.59 6.51
CA GLU A 2 5.23 -14.18 5.18
C GLU A 2 4.00 -13.57 4.51
N GLU A 3 3.96 -13.62 3.18
CA GLU A 3 2.84 -13.07 2.39
C GLU A 3 1.50 -13.73 2.74
N LYS A 4 1.50 -15.03 3.08
CA LYS A 4 0.29 -15.76 3.50
C LYS A 4 -0.28 -15.23 4.82
N ASP A 5 0.57 -14.78 5.74
CA ASP A 5 0.13 -14.19 7.01
C ASP A 5 -0.43 -12.79 6.78
N LEU A 6 0.20 -12.01 5.89
CA LEU A 6 -0.32 -10.71 5.47
C LEU A 6 -1.69 -10.85 4.80
N ALA A 7 -1.87 -11.83 3.91
CA ALA A 7 -3.16 -12.09 3.28
C ALA A 7 -4.28 -12.38 4.30
N LYS A 8 -3.98 -13.12 5.38
CA LYS A 8 -4.93 -13.37 6.47
C LYS A 8 -5.28 -12.09 7.22
N LEU A 9 -4.30 -11.25 7.52
CA LEU A 9 -4.53 -9.97 8.21
C LEU A 9 -5.32 -8.99 7.32
N ILE A 10 -5.06 -8.98 6.01
CA ILE A 10 -5.82 -8.18 5.03
C ILE A 10 -7.27 -8.65 5.00
N GLU A 11 -7.52 -9.96 4.96
CA GLU A 11 -8.87 -10.50 5.00
C GLU A 11 -9.57 -10.20 6.34
N GLN A 12 -8.87 -10.34 7.46
CA GLN A 12 -9.38 -9.95 8.77
C GLN A 12 -9.79 -8.47 8.79
N TYR A 13 -8.94 -7.57 8.29
CA TYR A 13 -9.25 -6.15 8.17
C TYR A 13 -10.49 -5.92 7.31
N ARG A 14 -10.61 -6.59 6.15
CA ARG A 14 -11.77 -6.45 5.26
C ARG A 14 -13.08 -6.90 5.91
N LEU A 15 -13.05 -7.98 6.70
CA LEU A 15 -14.24 -8.52 7.35
C LEU A 15 -14.66 -7.76 8.61
N THR A 16 -13.69 -7.23 9.37
CA THR A 16 -13.94 -6.70 10.72
C THR A 16 -13.70 -5.20 10.87
N GLY A 17 -13.03 -4.57 9.92
CA GLY A 17 -12.53 -3.21 10.06
C GLY A 17 -11.42 -3.06 11.11
N SER A 18 -10.79 -4.17 11.54
CA SER A 18 -9.77 -4.17 12.60
C SER A 18 -8.61 -3.23 12.27
N GLN A 19 -8.50 -2.15 13.04
CA GLN A 19 -7.40 -1.19 12.92
C GLN A 19 -6.06 -1.83 13.27
N GLN A 20 -6.01 -2.72 14.26
CA GLN A 20 -4.79 -3.44 14.62
C GLN A 20 -4.27 -4.29 13.46
N ALA A 21 -5.16 -4.99 12.74
CA ALA A 21 -4.78 -5.76 11.56
C ALA A 21 -4.28 -4.83 10.44
N LEU A 22 -4.96 -3.71 10.22
CA LEU A 22 -4.55 -2.70 9.25
C LEU A 22 -3.15 -2.12 9.55
N GLU A 23 -2.87 -1.79 10.80
CA GLU A 23 -1.57 -1.25 11.22
C GLU A 23 -0.44 -2.27 11.07
N ALA A 24 -0.70 -3.54 11.42
CA ALA A 24 0.27 -4.62 11.23
C ALA A 24 0.60 -4.82 9.75
N VAL A 25 -0.42 -4.84 8.88
CA VAL A 25 -0.24 -4.94 7.43
C VAL A 25 0.49 -3.72 6.88
N ARG A 26 0.13 -2.51 7.32
CA ARG A 26 0.81 -1.27 6.94
C ARG A 26 2.28 -1.31 7.28
N GLY A 27 2.63 -1.68 8.51
CA GLY A 27 4.02 -1.78 8.96
C GLY A 27 4.85 -2.74 8.10
N ALA A 28 4.27 -3.89 7.73
CA ALA A 28 4.95 -4.86 6.88
C ALA A 28 5.05 -4.44 5.41
N CYS A 29 4.06 -3.70 4.89
CA CYS A 29 4.03 -3.26 3.49
C CYS A 29 4.79 -1.95 3.26
N TRP A 30 4.97 -1.12 4.29
CA TRP A 30 5.55 0.22 4.16
C TRP A 30 6.93 0.25 3.51
N PRO A 31 7.87 -0.68 3.81
CA PRO A 31 9.18 -0.68 3.15
C PRO A 31 9.12 -0.77 1.62
N VAL A 32 8.13 -1.50 1.06
CA VAL A 32 7.92 -1.59 -0.39
C VAL A 32 7.48 -0.24 -0.96
N ILE A 33 6.59 0.44 -0.26
CA ILE A 33 6.06 1.76 -0.65
C ILE A 33 7.15 2.83 -0.50
N GLU A 34 7.92 2.80 0.58
CA GLU A 34 9.02 3.72 0.84
C GLU A 34 10.12 3.61 -0.23
N SER A 35 10.48 2.38 -0.61
CA SER A 35 11.41 2.15 -1.73
C SER A 35 10.90 2.77 -3.04
N LEU A 36 9.61 2.62 -3.33
CA LEU A 36 9.00 3.24 -4.50
C LEU A 36 8.96 4.78 -4.42
N ILE A 37 8.74 5.36 -3.24
CA ILE A 37 8.79 6.83 -3.05
C ILE A 37 10.20 7.34 -3.41
N SER A 38 11.24 6.67 -2.91
CA SER A 38 12.64 7.01 -3.24
C SER A 38 12.95 6.89 -4.73
N GLU A 39 12.33 5.93 -5.44
CA GLU A 39 12.48 5.80 -6.90
C GLU A 39 11.82 6.95 -7.69
N LEU A 40 10.78 7.59 -7.16
CA LEU A 40 9.96 8.56 -7.89
C LEU A 40 10.42 10.02 -7.76
N GLY A 41 11.24 10.35 -6.75
CA GLY A 41 11.88 11.66 -6.62
C GLY A 41 11.77 12.29 -5.23
N GLU A 42 12.90 12.82 -4.74
CA GLU A 42 13.03 13.35 -3.37
C GLU A 42 12.14 14.56 -3.09
N ASP A 43 11.97 15.47 -4.04
CA ASP A 43 11.24 16.74 -3.83
C ASP A 43 9.78 16.56 -3.43
N SER A 44 9.17 15.42 -3.79
CA SER A 44 7.78 15.08 -3.45
C SER A 44 7.66 14.04 -2.33
N ALA A 45 8.77 13.55 -1.77
CA ALA A 45 8.77 12.37 -0.91
C ALA A 45 7.85 12.51 0.31
N ASP A 46 7.86 13.67 0.98
CA ASP A 46 7.01 13.88 2.16
C ASP A 46 5.51 13.90 1.81
N VAL A 47 5.15 14.54 0.70
CA VAL A 47 3.76 14.54 0.19
C VAL A 47 3.34 13.12 -0.19
N LEU A 48 4.21 12.35 -0.86
CA LEU A 48 3.91 10.97 -1.23
C LEU A 48 3.76 10.06 0.01
N ARG A 49 4.56 10.26 1.07
CA ARG A 49 4.42 9.53 2.33
C ARG A 49 3.08 9.82 2.99
N GLU A 50 2.73 11.09 3.14
CA GLU A 50 1.45 11.50 3.74
C GLU A 50 0.28 10.92 2.95
N LYS A 51 0.21 11.22 1.65
CA LYS A 51 -0.86 10.74 0.76
C LYS A 51 -0.89 9.23 0.65
N GLY A 52 0.26 8.57 0.72
CA GLY A 52 0.37 7.12 0.70
C GLY A 52 -0.20 6.48 1.97
N ARG A 53 0.09 7.05 3.15
CA ARG A 53 -0.49 6.57 4.43
C ARG A 53 -1.99 6.72 4.46
N ASP A 54 -2.50 7.87 4.00
CA ASP A 54 -3.95 8.14 3.96
C ASP A 54 -4.68 7.20 3.01
N ARG A 55 -4.06 6.88 1.86
CA ARG A 55 -4.66 6.00 0.85
C ARG A 55 -4.50 4.52 1.16
N PHE A 56 -3.61 4.16 2.08
CA PHE A 56 -3.29 2.77 2.42
C PHE A 56 -4.51 1.90 2.74
N PRO A 57 -5.47 2.31 3.61
CA PRO A 57 -6.62 1.48 3.98
C PRO A 57 -7.52 1.16 2.78
N PHE A 58 -7.64 2.11 1.84
CA PHE A 58 -8.39 1.93 0.62
C PHE A 58 -7.69 0.97 -0.34
N ILE A 59 -6.39 1.17 -0.59
CA ILE A 59 -5.60 0.34 -1.52
C ILE A 59 -5.55 -1.09 -1.02
N ILE A 60 -5.16 -1.31 0.23
CA ILE A 60 -4.96 -2.66 0.75
C ILE A 60 -6.26 -3.45 0.84
N GLY A 61 -7.40 -2.77 1.07
CA GLY A 61 -8.72 -3.38 1.05
C GLY A 61 -9.14 -3.91 -0.34
N LYS A 62 -8.45 -3.52 -1.42
CA LYS A 62 -8.67 -4.02 -2.78
C LYS A 62 -7.77 -5.21 -3.16
N TYR A 63 -6.79 -5.57 -2.33
CA TYR A 63 -5.92 -6.69 -2.61
C TYR A 63 -6.70 -8.02 -2.58
N GLN A 64 -6.52 -8.83 -3.62
CA GLN A 64 -7.16 -10.14 -3.77
C GLN A 64 -6.12 -11.18 -4.17
N THR A 65 -5.92 -12.20 -3.34
CA THR A 65 -5.01 -13.31 -3.62
C THR A 65 -5.45 -14.12 -4.85
N ALA A 66 -6.75 -14.19 -5.12
CA ALA A 66 -7.32 -14.90 -6.28
C ALA A 66 -6.89 -14.31 -7.63
N ALA A 67 -6.40 -13.06 -7.67
CA ALA A 67 -5.91 -12.43 -8.89
C ALA A 67 -4.51 -12.92 -9.33
N GLY A 68 -3.86 -13.78 -8.53
CA GLY A 68 -2.54 -14.37 -8.86
C GLY A 68 -1.36 -13.38 -8.81
N LEU A 69 -1.60 -12.15 -8.37
CA LEU A 69 -0.58 -11.11 -8.18
C LEU A 69 -0.01 -11.16 -6.77
N SER A 70 1.32 -11.16 -6.65
CA SER A 70 1.96 -11.00 -5.34
C SER A 70 1.61 -9.65 -4.73
N LEU A 71 1.54 -9.61 -3.40
CA LEU A 71 1.26 -8.38 -2.65
C LEU A 71 2.25 -7.27 -2.99
N GLU A 72 3.54 -7.60 -3.14
CA GLU A 72 4.56 -6.64 -3.55
C GLU A 72 4.27 -6.05 -4.94
N THR A 73 3.96 -6.89 -5.93
CA THR A 73 3.63 -6.44 -7.29
C THR A 73 2.39 -5.55 -7.28
N PHE A 74 1.36 -5.97 -6.54
CA PHE A 74 0.14 -5.19 -6.35
C PHE A 74 0.44 -3.80 -5.77
N LEU A 75 1.22 -3.72 -4.70
CA LEU A 75 1.59 -2.47 -4.05
C LEU A 75 2.38 -1.58 -5.02
N ARG A 76 3.45 -2.10 -5.63
CA ARG A 76 4.31 -1.32 -6.54
C ARG A 76 3.53 -0.75 -7.71
N ASN A 77 2.67 -1.54 -8.36
CA ASN A 77 1.89 -1.07 -9.49
C ASN A 77 0.85 -0.03 -9.07
N THR A 78 0.10 -0.31 -8.00
CA THR A 78 -0.99 0.56 -7.54
C THR A 78 -0.45 1.90 -7.02
N TYR A 79 0.60 1.87 -6.19
CA TYR A 79 1.21 3.08 -5.67
C TYR A 79 1.96 3.87 -6.75
N ARG A 80 2.59 3.21 -7.72
CA ARG A 80 3.28 3.93 -8.81
C ARG A 80 2.29 4.76 -9.60
N PHE A 81 1.15 4.18 -9.96
CA PHE A 81 0.07 4.90 -10.62
C PHE A 81 -0.44 6.06 -9.76
N TYR A 82 -0.79 5.80 -8.50
CA TYR A 82 -1.30 6.82 -7.58
C TYR A 82 -0.32 7.98 -7.34
N PHE A 83 0.95 7.68 -7.08
CA PHE A 83 1.98 8.69 -6.86
C PHE A 83 2.27 9.51 -8.12
N GLN A 84 2.23 8.90 -9.32
CA GLN A 84 2.33 9.66 -10.56
C GLN A 84 1.18 10.65 -10.74
N GLN A 85 -0.04 10.32 -10.31
CA GLN A 85 -1.16 11.27 -10.33
C GLN A 85 -0.92 12.44 -9.36
N ILE A 86 -0.40 12.17 -8.16
CA ILE A 86 -0.04 13.21 -7.19
C ILE A 86 1.02 14.15 -7.76
N ILE A 87 2.08 13.59 -8.34
CA ILE A 87 3.17 14.37 -8.96
C ILE A 87 2.65 15.27 -10.09
N LYS A 88 1.66 14.80 -10.85
CA LYS A 88 1.02 15.58 -11.92
C LYS A 88 -0.04 16.57 -11.43
N GLY A 89 -0.39 16.57 -10.15
CA GLY A 89 -1.47 17.39 -9.58
C GLY A 89 -2.89 16.91 -9.96
N GLU A 90 -3.05 15.61 -10.23
CA GLU A 90 -4.30 14.98 -10.69
C GLU A 90 -5.07 14.25 -9.57
N ALA A 91 -4.54 14.21 -8.34
CA ALA A 91 -5.02 13.39 -7.22
C ALA A 91 -5.41 14.17 -5.97
#